data_AF-A0A350RHZ3-F1
#
_entry.id   AF-A0A350RHZ3-F1
#
_cell.length_a   1.000
_cell.length_b   1.000
_cell.length_c   1.000
_cell.angle_alpha   90.00
_cell.angle_beta   90.00
_cell.angle_gamma   90.00
#
_symmetry.space_group_name_H-M   'P 1'
#
loop_
_entity.id
_entity.type
_entity.pdbx_description
1 polymer ?
#
loop_
_entity_poly.entity_id
_entity_poly.type
_entity_poly.pdbx_seq_one_letter_code
_entity_poly.pdbx_strand_id
1 'polypeptide(L)'
;MLTGRPPARALLSLLLVAQLLGCSDSDEVVVLELPATTTQLGNDEPELETLEQDDLPEEVAVNHQFGETSVPAKVERVAVIGEYEEDSLIALGLVPVAVTTSRPNSEAFPSPWTHSMLGDVQIADIG
;
A
#
# COMPACT_ATOMS: atom_id res chain seq x y z
N MET A 1 35.79 45.00 10.66
CA MET A 1 35.85 43.69 9.97
C MET A 1 34.46 43.09 10.00
N LEU A 2 33.99 42.65 8.82
CA LEU A 2 32.64 42.23 8.38
C LEU A 2 31.56 41.94 9.44
N THR A 3 30.51 42.76 9.48
CA THR A 3 29.15 42.37 9.91
C THR A 3 28.21 42.42 8.71
N GLY A 4 28.32 41.42 7.83
CA GLY A 4 27.38 41.24 6.72
C GLY A 4 26.12 40.53 7.22
N ARG A 5 24.96 41.17 7.13
CA ARG A 5 23.66 40.52 7.39
C ARG A 5 23.53 39.32 6.44
N PRO A 6 23.24 38.10 6.93
CA PRO A 6 23.14 36.94 6.07
C PRO A 6 21.98 37.13 5.08
N PRO A 7 22.14 36.69 3.82
CA PRO A 7 21.10 36.84 2.81
C PRO A 7 19.84 36.09 3.26
N ALA A 8 18.66 36.65 3.00
CA ALA A 8 17.38 36.10 3.45
C ALA A 8 17.17 34.61 3.07
N ARG A 9 17.82 34.15 2.00
CA ARG A 9 17.86 32.74 1.59
C ARG A 9 18.61 31.84 2.59
N ALA A 10 19.72 32.31 3.15
CA ALA A 10 20.45 31.56 4.17
C ALA A 10 19.69 31.49 5.50
N LEU A 11 18.97 32.57 5.85
CA LEU A 11 18.05 32.57 7.00
C LEU A 11 16.88 31.60 6.82
N LEU A 12 16.29 31.56 5.62
CA LEU A 12 15.18 30.64 5.31
C LEU A 12 15.63 29.18 5.31
N SER A 13 16.79 28.86 4.72
CA SER A 13 17.36 27.51 4.75
C SER A 13 17.73 27.06 6.17
N LEU A 14 18.28 27.96 6.99
CA LEU A 14 18.60 27.67 8.38
C LEU A 14 17.34 27.44 9.22
N LEU A 15 16.27 28.22 8.97
CA LEU A 15 14.97 28.04 9.61
C LEU A 15 14.35 26.69 9.22
N LEU A 16 14.45 26.28 7.95
CA LEU A 16 13.91 25.00 7.47
C LEU A 16 14.64 23.80 8.10
N VAL A 17 15.98 23.87 8.21
CA VAL A 17 16.80 22.82 8.86
C VAL A 17 16.49 22.72 10.36
N ALA A 18 16.24 23.85 11.03
CA ALA A 18 15.84 23.85 12.44
C ALA A 18 14.45 23.22 12.68
N GLN A 19 13.50 23.40 11.75
CA GLN A 19 12.19 22.75 11.83
C GLN A 19 12.29 21.24 11.59
N LEU A 20 13.16 20.79 10.69
CA LEU A 20 13.37 19.36 10.41
C LEU A 20 14.01 18.60 11.59
N LEU A 21 14.90 19.21 12.36
CA LEU A 21 15.48 18.60 13.56
C LEU A 21 14.49 18.51 14.74
N GLY A 22 13.43 19.32 14.74
CA GLY A 22 12.42 19.34 15.81
C GLY A 22 11.41 18.18 15.74
N CYS A 23 11.28 17.49 14.59
CA CYS A 23 10.34 16.39 14.42
C CYS A 23 10.93 15.00 14.70
N SER A 24 12.20 14.89 15.11
CA SER A 24 12.85 13.59 15.34
C SER A 24 12.80 13.11 16.80
N ASP A 25 12.24 13.91 17.72
CA ASP A 25 12.09 13.53 19.13
C ASP A 25 10.60 13.51 19.47
N SER A 26 9.99 12.35 19.28
CA SER A 26 8.66 12.05 19.78
C SER A 26 8.68 10.63 20.32
N ASP A 27 9.30 10.48 21.49
CA ASP A 27 9.14 9.33 22.38
C ASP A 27 7.91 9.58 23.28
N GLU A 28 6.76 9.91 22.67
CA GLU A 28 5.49 9.98 23.42
C GLU A 28 4.85 8.60 23.36
N VAL A 29 5.04 7.83 24.43
CA VAL A 29 4.30 6.60 24.69
C VAL A 29 2.82 6.98 24.87
N VAL A 30 2.04 6.81 23.81
CA VAL A 30 0.57 6.82 23.89
C VAL A 30 0.16 5.59 24.69
N VAL A 31 -0.06 5.77 26.00
CA VAL A 31 -0.68 4.75 26.85
C VAL A 31 -2.15 4.66 26.47
N LEU A 32 -2.46 3.76 25.53
CA LEU A 32 -3.82 3.30 25.33
C LEU A 32 -4.16 2.38 26.52
N GLU A 33 -4.99 2.84 27.44
CA GLU A 33 -5.61 1.97 28.45
C GLU A 33 -6.52 0.97 27.72
N LEU A 34 -6.00 -0.21 27.41
CA LEU A 34 -6.81 -1.39 27.10
C LEU A 34 -7.13 -2.13 28.41
N PRO A 35 -8.37 -2.63 28.59
CA PRO A 35 -8.74 -3.41 29.76
C PRO A 35 -7.88 -4.67 29.84
N ALA A 36 -7.34 -4.91 31.04
CA ALA A 36 -6.44 -6.01 31.34
C ALA A 36 -7.02 -7.37 30.91
N THR A 37 -6.48 -7.92 29.82
CA THR A 37 -6.37 -9.37 29.64
C THR A 37 -4.93 -9.73 29.90
N THR A 38 -4.68 -10.31 31.07
CA THR A 38 -3.42 -10.95 31.44
C THR A 38 -2.99 -11.90 30.33
N THR A 39 -1.99 -11.51 29.55
CA THR A 39 -1.21 -12.45 28.75
C THR A 39 0.03 -12.75 29.57
N GLN A 40 0.06 -13.94 30.17
CA GLN A 40 1.30 -14.50 30.69
C GLN A 40 2.32 -14.54 29.55
N LEU A 41 3.54 -14.10 29.85
CA LEU A 41 4.71 -14.32 29.00
C LEU A 41 5.04 -15.82 29.03
N GLY A 42 4.33 -16.59 28.21
CA GLY A 42 4.83 -17.86 27.69
C GLY A 42 5.83 -17.54 26.58
N ASN A 43 6.98 -18.21 26.58
CA ASN A 43 8.01 -18.08 25.55
C ASN A 43 7.60 -18.72 24.20
N ASP A 44 6.32 -18.68 23.86
CA ASP A 44 5.85 -19.11 22.54
C ASP A 44 5.91 -17.89 21.63
N GLU A 45 7.03 -17.81 20.90
CA GLU A 45 7.10 -17.08 19.64
C GLU A 45 5.87 -17.50 18.81
N PRO A 46 5.07 -16.56 18.26
CA PRO A 46 3.97 -16.95 17.40
C PRO A 46 4.59 -17.61 16.17
N GLU A 47 4.57 -18.93 16.16
CA GLU A 47 4.89 -19.75 15.00
C GLU A 47 3.87 -19.34 13.93
N LEU A 48 4.30 -18.46 13.02
CA LEU A 48 3.56 -18.11 11.83
C LEU A 48 3.50 -19.38 11.00
N GLU A 49 2.43 -20.16 11.18
CA GLU A 49 2.09 -21.28 10.33
C GLU A 49 2.03 -20.75 8.90
N THR A 50 3.06 -21.09 8.13
CA THR A 50 3.17 -20.71 6.75
C THR A 50 2.26 -21.67 6.00
N LEU A 51 1.03 -21.25 5.71
CA LEU A 51 0.10 -22.08 4.93
C LEU A 51 0.73 -22.31 3.55
N GLU A 52 1.14 -23.55 3.29
CA GLU A 52 1.60 -23.96 1.97
C GLU A 52 0.42 -23.86 0.99
N GLN A 53 0.68 -23.55 -0.29
CA GLN A 53 -0.39 -23.38 -1.29
C GLN A 53 -1.30 -24.60 -1.43
N ASP A 54 -0.81 -25.80 -1.07
CA ASP A 54 -1.56 -27.06 -1.11
C ASP A 54 -2.58 -27.19 0.05
N ASP A 55 -2.46 -26.39 1.11
CA ASP A 55 -3.41 -26.35 2.24
C ASP A 55 -4.47 -25.24 2.09
N LEU A 56 -4.41 -24.46 1.01
CA LEU A 56 -5.42 -23.45 0.74
C LEU A 56 -6.72 -24.09 0.21
N PRO A 57 -7.90 -23.58 0.61
CA PRO A 57 -9.16 -24.07 0.07
C PRO A 57 -9.23 -23.83 -1.45
N GLU A 58 -9.82 -24.77 -2.19
CA GLU A 58 -9.94 -24.70 -3.65
C GLU A 58 -10.72 -23.46 -4.12
N GLU A 59 -11.61 -22.94 -3.27
CA GLU A 59 -12.39 -21.72 -3.51
C GLU A 59 -12.48 -20.88 -2.23
N VAL A 60 -12.63 -19.57 -2.39
CA VAL A 60 -12.83 -18.59 -1.33
C VAL A 60 -14.16 -17.89 -1.53
N ALA A 61 -15.03 -17.95 -0.52
CA ALA A 61 -16.30 -17.25 -0.51
C ALA A 61 -16.10 -15.76 -0.13
N VAL A 62 -16.53 -14.86 -1.00
CA VAL A 62 -16.44 -13.41 -0.81
C VAL A 62 -17.84 -12.83 -0.63
N ASN A 63 -18.10 -12.24 0.52
CA ASN A 63 -19.34 -11.53 0.81
C ASN A 63 -19.29 -10.09 0.28
N HIS A 64 -20.36 -9.64 -0.36
CA HIS A 64 -20.53 -8.30 -0.90
C HIS A 64 -22.00 -7.84 -0.81
N GLN A 65 -22.28 -6.60 -1.20
CA GLN A 65 -23.63 -6.00 -1.06
C GLN A 65 -24.75 -6.79 -1.77
N PHE A 66 -24.40 -7.59 -2.79
CA PHE A 66 -25.35 -8.36 -3.60
C PHE A 66 -25.44 -9.84 -3.22
N GLY A 67 -24.79 -10.26 -2.13
CA GLY A 67 -24.75 -11.65 -1.68
C GLY A 67 -23.32 -12.16 -1.55
N GLU A 68 -23.11 -13.41 -1.93
CA GLU A 68 -21.83 -14.10 -1.83
C GLU A 68 -21.40 -14.59 -3.22
N THR A 69 -20.11 -14.47 -3.52
CA THR A 69 -19.48 -15.04 -4.72
C THR A 69 -18.39 -16.00 -4.31
N SER A 70 -18.41 -17.23 -4.84
CA SER A 70 -17.30 -18.17 -4.71
C SER A 70 -16.24 -17.86 -5.77
N VAL A 71 -14.99 -17.66 -5.35
CA VAL A 71 -13.85 -17.34 -6.23
C VAL A 71 -12.86 -18.50 -6.18
N PRO A 72 -12.48 -19.10 -7.32
CA PRO A 72 -11.49 -20.19 -7.33
C PRO A 72 -10.11 -19.69 -6.89
N ALA A 73 -9.37 -20.52 -6.16
CA ALA A 73 -8.03 -20.19 -5.67
C ALA A 73 -7.05 -19.85 -6.82
N LYS A 74 -7.23 -20.50 -7.98
CA LYS A 74 -6.43 -20.26 -9.18
C LYS A 74 -7.19 -19.40 -10.20
N VAL A 75 -7.07 -18.09 -10.05
CA VAL A 75 -7.58 -17.11 -11.03
C VAL A 75 -6.59 -16.95 -12.20
N GLU A 76 -7.08 -17.06 -13.44
CA GLU A 76 -6.24 -16.94 -14.64
C GLU A 76 -6.34 -15.57 -15.33
N ARG A 77 -7.51 -14.92 -15.24
CA ARG A 77 -7.81 -13.67 -15.94
C ARG A 77 -8.72 -12.81 -15.06
N VAL A 78 -8.26 -11.59 -14.77
CA VAL A 78 -9.00 -10.62 -13.96
C VAL A 78 -9.27 -9.36 -14.77
N ALA A 79 -10.51 -8.92 -14.80
CA ALA A 79 -10.91 -7.64 -15.35
C ALA A 79 -11.32 -6.71 -14.20
N VAL A 80 -10.82 -5.48 -14.21
CA VAL A 80 -11.13 -4.46 -13.21
C VAL A 80 -12.12 -3.49 -13.80
N ILE A 81 -13.32 -3.44 -13.24
CA ILE A 81 -14.40 -2.58 -13.74
C ILE A 81 -14.43 -1.23 -13.01
N GLY A 82 -13.93 -1.16 -11.78
CA GLY A 82 -13.82 0.07 -11.03
C GLY A 82 -12.60 0.91 -11.43
N GLU A 83 -12.57 2.15 -10.95
CA GLU A 83 -11.62 3.18 -11.35
C GLU A 83 -10.25 3.12 -10.65
N TYR A 84 -10.12 2.36 -9.54
CA TYR A 84 -8.96 2.44 -8.63
C TYR A 84 -8.48 1.08 -8.09
N GLU A 85 -9.18 0.00 -8.40
CA GLU A 85 -8.91 -1.32 -7.84
C GLU A 85 -7.73 -2.03 -8.52
N GLU A 86 -7.24 -1.51 -9.66
CA GLU A 86 -6.12 -2.09 -10.39
C GLU A 86 -4.81 -2.02 -9.61
N ASP A 87 -4.60 -0.92 -8.88
CA ASP A 87 -3.37 -0.64 -8.13
C ASP A 87 -3.14 -1.71 -7.04
N SER A 88 -4.21 -2.11 -6.35
CA SER A 88 -4.17 -3.16 -5.32
C SER A 88 -3.84 -4.54 -5.89
N LEU A 89 -4.40 -4.89 -7.06
CA LEU A 89 -4.11 -6.17 -7.70
C LEU A 89 -2.65 -6.24 -8.14
N ILE A 90 -2.15 -5.18 -8.77
CA ILE A 90 -0.76 -5.12 -9.24
C ILE A 90 0.21 -5.19 -8.04
N ALA A 91 -0.13 -4.55 -6.92
CA ALA A 91 0.68 -4.61 -5.69
C ALA A 91 0.78 -6.03 -5.12
N LEU A 92 -0.26 -6.85 -5.30
CA LEU A 92 -0.29 -8.27 -4.92
C LEU A 92 0.35 -9.20 -5.97
N GLY A 93 0.89 -8.64 -7.07
CA GLY A 93 1.49 -9.40 -8.16
C GLY A 93 0.49 -9.97 -9.17
N LEU A 94 -0.78 -9.57 -9.09
CA LEU A 94 -1.82 -9.95 -10.07
C LEU A 94 -1.91 -8.88 -11.16
N VAL A 95 -1.64 -9.30 -12.40
CA VAL A 95 -1.74 -8.41 -13.58
C VAL A 95 -3.11 -8.57 -14.24
N PRO A 96 -3.96 -7.53 -14.27
CA PRO A 96 -5.26 -7.60 -14.90
C PRO A 96 -5.14 -7.63 -16.43
N VAL A 97 -6.09 -8.28 -17.09
CA VAL A 97 -6.17 -8.31 -18.57
C VAL A 97 -6.91 -7.11 -19.13
N ALA A 98 -7.74 -6.46 -18.31
CA ALA A 98 -8.53 -5.30 -18.67
C ALA A 98 -8.84 -4.43 -17.44
N VAL A 99 -8.94 -3.13 -17.65
CA VAL A 99 -9.22 -2.11 -16.62
C VAL A 99 -10.16 -1.02 -17.17
N THR A 100 -10.92 -0.37 -16.31
CA THR A 100 -11.57 0.92 -16.62
C THR A 100 -10.58 2.03 -16.33
N THR A 101 -10.17 2.81 -17.34
CA THR A 101 -9.18 3.88 -17.11
C THR A 101 -9.86 5.16 -16.64
N SER A 102 -9.79 5.41 -15.33
CA SER A 102 -10.36 6.62 -14.71
C SER A 102 -9.53 7.88 -14.93
N ARG A 103 -8.23 7.71 -15.23
CA ARG A 103 -7.27 8.81 -15.24
C ARG A 103 -7.23 9.47 -16.63
N PRO A 104 -7.20 10.82 -16.70
CA PRO A 104 -7.00 11.52 -17.96
C PRO A 104 -5.70 11.06 -18.64
N ASN A 105 -5.66 11.07 -19.97
CA ASN A 105 -4.48 10.72 -20.79
C ASN A 105 -3.16 11.43 -20.39
N SER A 106 -3.21 12.49 -19.57
CA SER A 106 -2.04 13.19 -19.04
C SER A 106 -1.39 12.51 -17.83
N GLU A 107 -2.09 11.61 -17.15
CA GLU A 107 -1.54 10.82 -16.06
C GLU A 107 -1.05 9.47 -16.60
N ALA A 108 0.12 9.02 -16.14
CA ALA A 108 0.66 7.73 -16.57
C ALA A 108 -0.24 6.61 -16.04
N PHE A 109 -0.82 5.85 -16.97
CA PHE A 109 -1.50 4.60 -16.69
C PHE A 109 -0.72 3.44 -17.34
N PRO A 110 -0.42 2.37 -16.59
CA PRO A 110 -0.52 2.23 -15.14
C PRO A 110 0.46 3.15 -14.38
N SER A 111 0.35 3.21 -13.04
CA SER A 111 1.20 4.09 -12.22
C SER A 111 2.70 3.81 -12.41
N PRO A 112 3.61 4.80 -12.39
CA PRO A 112 5.04 4.59 -12.71
C PRO A 112 5.75 3.53 -11.86
N TRP A 113 5.29 3.29 -10.64
CA TRP A 113 5.86 2.27 -9.75
C TRP A 113 5.63 0.84 -10.27
N THR A 114 4.58 0.64 -11.07
CA THR A 114 4.17 -0.68 -11.58
C THR A 114 5.03 -1.16 -12.76
N HIS A 115 5.80 -0.27 -13.39
CA HIS A 115 6.53 -0.57 -14.63
C HIS A 115 7.49 -1.76 -14.48
N SER A 116 8.13 -1.93 -13.32
CA SER A 116 9.02 -3.05 -13.05
C SER A 116 8.29 -4.39 -12.93
N MET A 117 7.00 -4.37 -12.58
CA MET A 117 6.17 -5.57 -12.41
C MET A 117 5.48 -5.97 -13.72
N LEU A 118 5.04 -4.99 -14.51
CA LEU A 118 4.25 -5.21 -15.72
C LEU A 118 5.10 -5.57 -16.94
N GLY A 119 6.34 -5.10 -17.02
CA GLY A 119 7.16 -5.29 -18.22
C GLY A 119 6.44 -4.80 -19.48
N ASP A 120 6.34 -5.66 -20.49
CA ASP A 120 5.71 -5.36 -21.79
C ASP A 120 4.23 -5.82 -21.86
N VAL A 121 3.58 -6.11 -20.73
CA VAL A 121 2.18 -6.58 -20.73
C VAL A 121 1.24 -5.48 -21.21
N GLN A 122 0.37 -5.84 -22.17
CA GLN A 122 -0.74 -5.00 -22.59
C GLN A 122 -1.96 -5.26 -21.71
N ILE A 123 -2.50 -4.19 -21.12
CA ILE A 123 -3.74 -4.17 -20.37
C ILE A 123 -4.78 -3.46 -21.24
N ALA A 124 -5.91 -4.10 -21.50
CA ALA A 124 -6.96 -3.50 -22.32
C ALA A 124 -7.71 -2.43 -21.52
N ASP A 125 -7.98 -1.29 -22.15
CA ASP A 125 -8.91 -0.30 -21.62
C ASP A 125 -10.34 -0.67 -22.06
N ILE A 126 -11.26 -0.79 -21.10
CA ILE A 126 -12.65 -1.23 -21.31
C ILE A 126 -13.69 -0.20 -20.87
N GLY A 127 -13.29 1.01 -20.49
CA GLY A 127 -14.22 2.05 -20.04
C GLY A 127 -13.57 3.40 -19.83
#